data_AF-A0A822DNL3-F1
#
_entry.id   AF-A0A822DNL3-F1
#
_cell.length_a   1.000
_cell.length_b   1.000
_cell.length_c   1.000
_cell.angle_alpha   90.00
_cell.angle_beta   90.00
_cell.angle_gamma   90.00
#
_symmetry.space_group_name_H-M   'P 1'
#
loop_
_entity.id
_entity.type
_entity.pdbx_description
1 polymer ?
#
loop_
_entity_poly.entity_id
_entity_poly.type
_entity_poly.pdbx_seq_one_letter_code
_entity_poly.pdbx_strand_id
1 'polypeptide(L)' 'AVVLLNRGNTESESITVKWTDIGFSNDQAAVVRNLWAREDLGIFTSNFTSPNITYHSVIMLKITPTRNK' A
#
# COMPACT_ATOMS: atom_id res chain seq x y z
N ALA A 1 -2.61 -7.11 7.33
CA ALA A 1 -1.86 -7.08 6.06
C ALA A 1 -2.77 -6.48 4.99
N VAL A 2 -2.22 -5.86 3.93
CA VAL A 2 -3.00 -5.22 2.86
C VAL A 2 -2.59 -5.82 1.52
N VAL A 3 -3.56 -6.01 0.63
CA VAL A 3 -3.36 -6.52 -0.72
C VAL A 3 -3.93 -5.51 -1.71
N LEU A 4 -3.12 -5.06 -2.67
CA LEU A 4 -3.60 -4.27 -3.80
C LEU A 4 -3.70 -5.20 -5.01
N LEU A 5 -4.91 -5.41 -5.51
CA LEU A 5 -5.23 -6.36 -6.58
C LEU A 5 -5.82 -5.62 -7.78
N ASN A 6 -5.19 -5.76 -8.94
CA ASN A 6 -5.77 -5.29 -10.20
C ASN A 6 -6.60 -6.43 -10.84
N ARG A 7 -7.92 -6.27 -10.86
CA ARG A 7 -8.87 -7.20 -11.51
C ARG A 7 -9.25 -6.78 -12.93
N GLY A 8 -8.67 -5.71 -13.44
CA GLY A 8 -8.82 -5.27 -14.83
C GLY A 8 -8.22 -6.29 -15.80
N ASN A 9 -8.54 -6.14 -17.08
CA ASN A 9 -8.23 -7.17 -18.10
C ASN A 9 -7.13 -6.77 -19.08
N THR A 10 -6.73 -5.50 -19.13
CA THR A 10 -5.86 -4.97 -20.20
C THR A 10 -4.83 -3.96 -19.71
N GLU A 11 -5.14 -3.17 -18.69
CA GLU A 11 -4.32 -2.02 -18.30
C GLU A 11 -3.62 -2.22 -16.95
N SER A 12 -2.43 -1.64 -16.84
CA SER A 12 -1.73 -1.46 -15.58
C SER A 12 -2.31 -0.26 -14.85
N GLU A 13 -2.58 -0.41 -13.56
CA GLU A 13 -3.27 0.60 -12.79
C GLU A 13 -2.43 1.11 -11.62
N SER A 14 -2.65 2.37 -11.27
CA SER A 14 -2.16 2.92 -10.00
C SER A 14 -3.23 2.70 -8.94
N ILE A 15 -2.93 1.90 -7.94
CA ILE A 15 -3.87 1.59 -6.86
C ILE A 15 -3.37 2.24 -5.56
N THR A 16 -4.27 2.99 -4.92
CA THR A 16 -4.02 3.68 -3.66
C THR A 16 -4.73 2.97 -2.52
N VAL A 17 -4.02 2.74 -1.42
CA VAL A 17 -4.63 2.44 -0.12
C VAL A 17 -4.60 3.70 0.72
N LYS A 18 -5.76 4.17 1.19
CA LYS A 18 -5.83 5.25 2.18
C LYS A 18 -5.78 4.63 3.58
N TRP A 19 -5.14 5.32 4.51
CA TRP A 19 -5.08 4.93 5.92
C TRP A 19 -6.46 4.78 6.55
N THR A 20 -7.39 5.65 6.18
CA THR A 20 -8.78 5.57 6.62
C THR A 20 -9.48 4.29 6.16
N ASP A 21 -9.11 3.72 5.01
CA ASP A 21 -9.73 2.50 4.48
C ASP A 21 -9.29 1.25 5.26
N ILE A 22 -8.17 1.34 5.99
CA ILE A 22 -7.59 0.25 6.79
C ILE A 22 -7.64 0.52 8.30
N GLY A 23 -8.39 1.54 8.73
CA GLY A 23 -8.64 1.85 10.15
C GLY A 23 -7.57 2.69 10.85
N PHE A 24 -6.66 3.32 10.10
CA PHE A 24 -5.70 4.28 10.65
C PHE A 24 -6.24 5.71 10.55
N SER A 25 -5.74 6.59 11.42
CA SER A 25 -6.02 8.03 11.33
C SER A 25 -5.45 8.64 10.05
N ASN A 26 -6.10 9.67 9.52
CA ASN A 26 -5.68 10.31 8.27
C ASN A 26 -4.25 10.89 8.34
N ASP A 27 -3.79 11.32 9.52
CA ASP A 27 -2.47 11.94 9.67
C ASP A 27 -1.42 10.95 10.22
N GLN A 28 -1.75 9.66 10.28
CA GLN A 28 -0.85 8.63 10.79
C GLN A 28 0.31 8.40 9.81
N ALA A 29 1.55 8.52 10.32
CA ALA A 29 2.72 8.03 9.59
C ALA A 29 2.83 6.50 9.75
N ALA A 30 3.15 5.79 8.67
CA ALA A 30 3.29 4.34 8.68
C ALA A 30 4.43 3.88 7.75
N VAL A 31 5.16 2.85 8.19
CA VAL A 31 6.14 2.14 7.37
C VAL A 31 5.39 1.20 6.43
N VAL A 32 5.70 1.27 5.14
CA VAL A 32 5.16 0.37 4.10
C VAL A 32 6.26 -0.57 3.64
N ARG A 33 5.99 -1.88 3.73
CA ARG A 33 6.91 -2.95 3.29
C ARG A 33 6.25 -3.81 2.23
N ASN A 34 6.93 -4.01 1.09
CA ASN A 34 6.57 -5.01 0.11
C ASN A 34 7.04 -6.39 0.59
N LEU A 35 6.09 -7.32 0.78
CA LEU A 35 6.39 -8.65 1.32
C LEU A 35 7.05 -9.57 0.29
N TRP A 36 6.73 -9.43 -0.99
CA TRP A 36 7.33 -10.24 -2.05
C TRP A 36 8.78 -9.83 -2.34
N ALA A 37 9.02 -8.53 -2.48
CA ALA A 37 10.38 -7.99 -2.66
C ALA A 37 11.23 -8.03 -1.38
N ARG A 38 10.60 -8.28 -0.22
CA ARG A 38 11.22 -8.20 1.11
C ARG A 38 11.89 -6.84 1.35
N GLU A 39 11.27 -5.78 0.85
CA GLU A 39 11.82 -4.43 0.80
C GLU A 39 10.92 -3.44 1.55
N ASP A 40 11.53 -2.55 2.33
CA ASP A 40 10.82 -1.43 2.94
C ASP A 40 10.77 -0.29 1.92
N LEU A 41 9.56 0.11 1.52
CA LEU A 41 9.34 1.14 0.50
C LEU A 41 9.44 2.56 1.09
N GLY A 42 9.48 2.67 2.43
CA GLY A 42 9.61 3.93 3.15
C GLY A 42 8.49 4.19 4.15
N ILE A 43 8.43 5.43 4.62
CA ILE A 43 7.41 5.94 5.54
C ILE A 43 6.48 6.87 4.77
N PHE A 44 5.18 6.65 4.89
CA PHE A 44 4.15 7.42 4.21
C PHE A 44 3.10 7.91 5.20
N THR A 45 2.52 9.07 4.90
CA THR A 45 1.44 9.69 5.68
C THR A 45 0.15 9.67 4.86
N SER A 46 -0.97 9.41 5.53
CA SER A 46 -2.34 9.35 4.97
C SER A 46 -2.65 8.25 3.96
N ASN A 47 -1.71 7.86 3.10
CA ASN A 47 -1.94 6.84 2.07
C ASN A 47 -0.63 6.30 1.50
N PHE A 48 -0.75 5.25 0.69
CA PHE A 48 0.31 4.76 -0.18
C PHE A 48 -0.27 4.40 -1.56
N THR A 49 0.41 4.80 -2.62
CA THR A 49 0.04 4.47 -4.01
C THR A 49 1.14 3.60 -4.62
N SER A 50 0.76 2.40 -5.07
CA SER A 50 1.63 1.60 -5.92
C SER A 50 1.35 1.93 -7.38
N PRO A 51 2.33 2.43 -8.14
CA PRO A 51 2.17 2.59 -9.57
C PRO A 51 2.21 1.23 -10.26
N ASN A 52 1.62 1.17 -11.45
CA ASN A 52 1.85 0.11 -12.44
C ASN A 52 1.57 -1.32 -11.95
N ILE A 53 0.49 -1.56 -11.21
CA ILE A 53 0.04 -2.92 -10.94
C ILE A 53 -0.58 -3.47 -12.23
N THR A 54 0.12 -4.39 -12.90
CA THR A 54 -0.35 -5.00 -14.15
C THR A 54 -1.68 -5.72 -13.95
N TYR A 55 -2.45 -5.90 -15.03
CA TYR A 55 -3.70 -6.63 -15.00
C TYR A 55 -3.52 -8.03 -14.38
N HIS A 56 -4.53 -8.48 -13.63
CA HIS A 56 -4.56 -9.75 -12.87
C HIS A 56 -3.39 -9.95 -11.89
N SER A 57 -2.66 -8.89 -11.56
CA SER A 57 -1.52 -8.92 -10.65
C SER A 57 -1.87 -8.35 -9.29
N VAL A 58 -0.98 -8.63 -8.34
CA VAL A 58 -1.16 -8.30 -6.94
C VAL A 58 0.16 -7.92 -6.30
N ILE A 59 0.11 -6.97 -5.37
CA ILE A 59 1.19 -6.76 -4.40
C ILE A 59 0.67 -6.95 -2.98
N MET A 60 1.52 -7.48 -2.12
CA MET A 60 1.20 -7.68 -0.71
C MET A 60 2.05 -6.76 0.16
N LEU A 61 1.39 -5.96 0.96
CA LEU A 61 2.00 -4.93 1.79
C LEU A 61 1.81 -5.25 3.28
N LYS A 62 2.89 -5.07 4.05
CA LYS A 62 2.81 -4.87 5.50
C LYS A 62 2.89 -3.38 5.77
N ILE A 63 1.86 -2.85 6.42
CA ILE A 63 1.75 -1.43 6.76
C ILE A 63 1.70 -1.33 8.28
N THR A 64 2.67 -0.61 8.85
CA THR A 64 2.87 -0.54 10.31
C THR A 64 2.90 0.92 10.74
N PRO A 65 1.95 1.39 11.57
CA PRO A 65 2.00 2.74 12.13
C PRO A 65 3.33 2.98 12.86
N THR A 66 3.96 4.12 12.61
CA THR A 66 5.08 4.56 13.44
C THR A 66 4.51 5.02 14.79
N ARG A 67 5.19 4.71 15.90
CA ARG A 67 4.80 5.31 17.19
C ARG A 67 4.85 6.83 17.05
N ASN A 68 3.72 7.48 17.31
CA ASN A 68 3.72 8.91 17.57
C ASN A 68 4.59 9.13 18.82
N LYS A 69 5.63 9.96 18.69
CA LYS A 69 6.37 10.46 19.86
C LYS A 69 5.52 11.51 20.57
#